data_AF-A0AAW3BQH8-F1
#
_entry.id   AF-A0AAW3BQH8-F1
#
_cell.length_a   1.000
_cell.length_b   1.000
_cell.length_c   1.000
_cell.angle_alpha   90.00
_cell.angle_beta   90.00
_cell.angle_gamma   90.00
#
_symmetry.space_group_name_H-M   'P 1'
#
loop_
_entity.id
_entity.type
_entity.pdbx_description
1 polymer ?
#
loop_
_entity_poly.entity_id
_entity_poly.type
_entity_poly.pdbx_seq_one_letter_code
_entity_poly.pdbx_strand_id
1 'polypeptide(L)'
;MSLQKNQQTSMTQLGYSQGANVLTNRYLNRGTAFTTEQRKQLGILGALPPTVETLEEQVERAWTQLCRYEKPINRYHHMVNIHATNTTLYYALVLAHIEALLPIIYTPTIGEACQNFSNHWVRERGMYLSKHLKGHFAEVMKESLYNNVDVIVITDGSRILGLGDLGANGIGISIGKCSLYVAGAGMHPTRVLPVVLDVGTNTQHYLSDREYLGTREKRLDDDQFNSLLDEFMEAVKSTWPSAVVQFEDFSNNHCFDMLERYQRKYRCFNDDIQGTGAVIAAGFLNAVKKSGLGPLEQRIVVFGAGAAAVGVAKNIAQLASRLYNVDIAEVLKTFYLVDTKGLVCDTRGDKLAEHKLLFSRKDVSAESSQNLKLLEDVVKFVKPTALLGLGGVGPVFTEEIVKSVATNAARPIIFPLSNPTSKSEVMPEDAYRWTNGAAIIASGSPFPASTINGKTIKPSQGNNLYVFPGVGLGCALVQPSYIPDDLLVAASACLNLLTTPEQMEAEQLYPPLDDIHNISALIATEVIMESQRLGIDGNKNLPREKEAILAAVKASQWVPHYPAELQDCLR
;
A
#
# COMPACT_ATOMS: atom_id res chain seq x y z
N MET A 1 26.68 39.03 -29.52
CA MET A 1 26.97 38.56 -28.14
C MET A 1 25.79 37.81 -27.48
N SER A 2 24.97 37.07 -28.24
CA SER A 2 23.77 36.39 -27.70
C SER A 2 23.58 34.94 -28.18
N LEU A 3 24.59 34.29 -28.74
CA LEU A 3 24.50 32.91 -29.25
C LEU A 3 25.49 31.92 -28.61
N GLN A 4 26.29 32.36 -27.64
CA GLN A 4 27.25 31.50 -26.91
C GLN A 4 26.81 31.14 -25.47
N LYS A 5 25.67 31.66 -24.98
CA LYS A 5 25.16 31.32 -23.63
C LYS A 5 24.21 30.12 -23.57
N ASN A 6 23.75 29.60 -24.70
CA ASN A 6 22.81 28.45 -24.74
C ASN A 6 23.46 27.09 -25.05
N GLN A 7 24.79 27.03 -25.23
CA GLN A 7 25.51 25.75 -25.37
C GLN A 7 26.35 25.39 -24.14
N GLN A 8 26.40 26.25 -23.13
CA GLN A 8 27.18 26.03 -21.91
C GLN A 8 26.32 25.61 -20.71
N THR A 9 25.00 25.52 -20.90
CA THR A 9 24.02 25.16 -19.86
C THR A 9 23.64 23.68 -19.87
N SER A 10 24.21 22.84 -20.75
CA SER A 10 23.85 21.42 -20.88
C SER A 10 24.87 20.41 -20.37
N MET A 11 26.01 20.84 -19.82
CA MET A 11 27.05 19.92 -19.30
C MET A 11 27.34 20.05 -17.79
N THR A 12 26.80 21.07 -17.13
CA THR A 12 27.15 21.41 -15.73
C THR A 12 26.13 20.97 -14.68
N GLN A 13 24.94 20.46 -15.05
CA GLN A 13 23.95 19.99 -14.08
C GLN A 13 24.04 18.50 -13.70
N LEU A 14 24.92 17.71 -14.33
CA LEU A 14 25.21 16.32 -13.96
C LEU A 14 26.72 16.06 -14.16
N GLY A 15 27.57 16.52 -13.24
CA GLY A 15 29.01 16.24 -13.22
C GLY A 15 29.38 14.76 -12.98
N TYR A 16 28.51 13.80 -13.31
CA TYR A 16 28.57 12.40 -12.90
C TYR A 16 28.54 11.38 -14.06
N SER A 17 28.60 11.82 -15.33
CA SER A 17 28.32 10.95 -16.48
C SER A 17 29.52 10.20 -17.07
N GLN A 18 30.72 10.25 -16.47
CA GLN A 18 31.91 9.55 -17.00
C GLN A 18 32.71 8.84 -15.90
N GLY A 19 33.49 7.84 -16.30
CA GLY A 19 34.36 7.05 -15.44
C GLY A 19 33.59 6.26 -14.38
N ALA A 20 34.14 6.17 -13.17
CA ALA A 20 33.53 5.40 -12.08
C ALA A 20 32.16 5.95 -11.63
N ASN A 21 31.86 7.22 -11.89
CA ASN A 21 30.60 7.85 -11.45
C ASN A 21 29.35 7.26 -12.11
N VAL A 22 29.45 6.84 -13.38
CA VAL A 22 28.32 6.19 -14.07
C VAL A 22 28.01 4.81 -13.48
N LEU A 23 29.04 4.11 -12.96
CA LEU A 23 28.91 2.79 -12.35
C LEU A 23 28.34 2.85 -10.93
N THR A 24 28.51 3.98 -10.23
CA THR A 24 28.03 4.17 -8.86
C THR A 24 26.65 4.84 -8.79
N ASN A 25 26.18 5.45 -9.88
CA ASN A 25 24.83 6.00 -9.99
C ASN A 25 23.82 4.90 -10.38
N ARG A 26 22.94 4.53 -9.45
CA ARG A 26 21.97 3.43 -9.64
C ARG A 26 20.98 3.62 -10.79
N TYR A 27 20.71 4.86 -11.21
CA TYR A 27 19.79 5.15 -12.31
C TYR A 27 20.48 5.08 -13.67
N LEU A 28 21.79 5.33 -13.72
CA LEU A 28 22.57 5.32 -14.96
C LEU A 28 23.30 4.00 -15.19
N ASN A 29 23.64 3.30 -14.12
CA ASN A 29 24.42 2.07 -14.19
C ASN A 29 23.65 0.97 -14.92
N ARG A 30 24.31 0.39 -15.92
CA ARG A 30 23.80 -0.74 -16.72
C ARG A 30 24.58 -2.02 -16.46
N GLY A 31 25.60 -1.98 -15.59
CA GLY A 31 26.50 -3.10 -15.34
C GLY A 31 27.10 -3.63 -16.65
N THR A 32 27.04 -4.95 -16.84
CA THR A 32 27.50 -5.64 -18.04
C THR A 32 26.75 -5.26 -19.33
N ALA A 33 25.61 -4.57 -19.25
CA ALA A 33 24.83 -4.16 -20.43
C ALA A 33 25.31 -2.86 -21.09
N PHE A 34 26.36 -2.22 -20.56
CA PHE A 34 27.08 -1.20 -21.34
C PHE A 34 27.72 -1.85 -22.56
N THR A 35 27.40 -1.36 -23.75
CA THR A 35 28.06 -1.78 -25.00
C THR A 35 29.54 -1.42 -24.99
N THR A 36 30.37 -2.11 -25.77
CA THR A 36 31.80 -1.78 -25.87
C THR A 36 32.04 -0.32 -26.27
N GLU A 37 31.20 0.22 -27.15
CA GLU A 37 31.30 1.62 -27.59
C GLU A 37 30.95 2.60 -26.47
N GLN A 38 29.85 2.36 -25.74
CA GLN A 38 29.53 3.14 -24.54
C GLN A 38 30.65 3.05 -23.50
N ARG A 39 31.24 1.87 -23.29
CA ARG A 39 32.35 1.72 -22.34
C ARG A 39 33.57 2.55 -22.72
N LYS A 40 33.90 2.67 -24.01
CA LYS A 40 34.98 3.55 -24.50
C LYS A 40 34.64 5.02 -24.26
N GLN A 41 33.45 5.44 -24.68
CA GLN A 41 32.98 6.83 -24.56
C GLN A 41 32.92 7.30 -23.09
N LEU A 42 32.54 6.39 -22.19
CA LEU A 42 32.45 6.67 -20.76
C LEU A 42 33.78 6.45 -20.02
N GLY A 43 34.82 5.94 -20.66
CA GLY A 43 36.12 5.68 -20.02
C GLY A 43 36.11 4.51 -19.02
N ILE A 44 35.30 3.48 -19.25
CA ILE A 44 35.11 2.31 -18.37
C ILE A 44 35.46 0.97 -19.05
N LEU A 45 36.21 0.98 -20.16
CA LEU A 45 36.49 -0.20 -20.98
C LEU A 45 37.09 -1.38 -20.21
N GLY A 46 37.96 -1.11 -19.22
CA GLY A 46 38.58 -2.12 -18.36
C GLY A 46 37.89 -2.32 -17.01
N ALA A 47 36.79 -1.63 -16.73
CA ALA A 47 36.13 -1.67 -15.43
C ALA A 47 35.11 -2.81 -15.27
N LEU A 48 34.76 -3.49 -16.36
CA LEU A 48 33.71 -4.52 -16.43
C LEU A 48 34.21 -5.77 -17.16
N PRO A 49 33.66 -6.97 -16.86
CA PRO A 49 33.93 -8.18 -17.64
C PRO A 49 33.69 -7.97 -19.15
N PRO A 50 34.43 -8.65 -20.05
CA PRO A 50 34.40 -8.35 -21.49
C PRO A 50 33.06 -8.65 -22.16
N THR A 51 32.27 -9.59 -21.63
CA THR A 51 30.94 -9.91 -22.15
C THR A 51 29.98 -8.72 -21.99
N VAL A 52 29.20 -8.46 -23.03
CA VAL A 52 28.08 -7.51 -23.01
C VAL A 52 26.81 -8.34 -22.90
N GLU A 53 26.05 -8.12 -21.84
CA GLU A 53 24.75 -8.77 -21.62
C GLU A 53 23.60 -7.86 -22.09
N THR A 54 22.50 -8.46 -22.53
CA THR A 54 21.18 -7.81 -22.63
C THR A 54 20.56 -7.65 -21.23
N LEU A 55 19.50 -6.84 -21.11
CA LEU A 55 18.79 -6.71 -19.84
C LEU A 55 18.15 -8.06 -19.43
N GLU A 56 17.65 -8.80 -20.41
CA GLU A 56 17.04 -10.11 -20.23
C GLU A 56 18.05 -11.14 -19.69
N GLU A 57 19.28 -11.16 -20.23
CA GLU A 57 20.36 -12.00 -19.71
C GLU A 57 20.76 -11.61 -18.28
N GLN A 58 20.78 -10.31 -17.97
CA GLN A 58 21.02 -9.85 -16.59
C GLN A 58 19.90 -10.28 -15.63
N VAL A 59 18.64 -10.21 -16.07
CA VAL A 59 17.47 -10.67 -15.31
C VAL A 59 17.59 -12.16 -15.00
N GLU A 60 17.87 -12.99 -16.01
CA GLU A 60 18.01 -14.44 -15.82
C GLU A 60 19.17 -14.78 -14.87
N ARG A 61 20.30 -14.10 -15.02
CA ARG A 61 21.45 -14.28 -14.12
C ARG A 61 21.12 -13.87 -12.69
N ALA A 62 20.46 -12.73 -12.49
CA ALA A 62 20.06 -12.25 -11.17
C ALA A 62 19.01 -13.17 -10.53
N TRP A 63 18.05 -13.67 -11.32
CA TRP A 63 17.07 -14.65 -10.89
C TRP A 63 17.73 -15.95 -10.43
N THR A 64 18.64 -16.51 -11.23
CA THR A 64 19.44 -17.70 -10.87
C THR A 64 20.22 -17.50 -9.56
N GLN A 65 20.80 -16.32 -9.35
CA GLN A 65 21.49 -15.99 -8.09
C GLN A 65 20.51 -15.94 -6.92
N LEU A 66 19.34 -15.33 -7.11
CA LEU A 66 18.31 -15.22 -6.09
C LEU A 66 17.74 -16.58 -5.66
N CYS A 67 17.50 -17.48 -6.62
CA CYS A 67 16.99 -18.83 -6.36
C CYS A 67 17.92 -19.69 -5.50
N ARG A 68 19.22 -19.34 -5.38
CA ARG A 68 20.16 -20.03 -4.49
C ARG A 68 19.95 -19.73 -3.01
N TYR A 69 19.25 -18.64 -2.68
CA TYR A 69 18.91 -18.34 -1.30
C TYR A 69 17.65 -19.10 -0.88
N GLU A 70 17.73 -19.80 0.25
CA GLU A 70 16.59 -20.52 0.83
C GLU A 70 15.67 -19.58 1.62
N LYS A 71 16.25 -18.73 2.47
CA LYS A 71 15.48 -17.84 3.35
C LYS A 71 14.97 -16.59 2.62
N PRO A 72 13.70 -16.20 2.77
CA PRO A 72 13.15 -14.99 2.16
C PRO A 72 13.94 -13.71 2.49
N ILE A 73 14.38 -13.54 3.73
CA ILE A 73 15.17 -12.37 4.14
C ILE A 73 16.51 -12.23 3.39
N ASN A 74 17.15 -13.36 3.03
CA ASN A 74 18.38 -13.33 2.25
C ASN A 74 18.11 -12.93 0.79
N ARG A 75 16.97 -13.37 0.24
CA ARG A 75 16.49 -12.91 -1.07
C ARG A 75 16.19 -11.41 -1.03
N TYR A 76 15.56 -10.92 0.03
CA TYR A 76 15.31 -9.49 0.23
C TYR A 76 16.63 -8.69 0.22
N HIS A 77 17.65 -9.10 0.98
CA HIS A 77 18.95 -8.42 0.97
C HIS A 77 19.62 -8.43 -0.40
N HIS A 78 19.51 -9.52 -1.15
CA HIS A 78 20.01 -9.57 -2.51
C HIS A 78 19.29 -8.56 -3.42
N MET A 79 17.95 -8.48 -3.32
CA MET A 79 17.15 -7.49 -4.04
C MET A 79 17.50 -6.04 -3.65
N VAL A 80 17.75 -5.77 -2.36
CA VAL A 80 18.21 -4.44 -1.89
C VAL A 80 19.53 -4.05 -2.52
N ASN A 81 20.48 -4.98 -2.63
CA ASN A 81 21.77 -4.73 -3.28
C ASN A 81 21.64 -4.43 -4.78
N ILE A 82 20.78 -5.18 -5.50
CA ILE A 82 20.47 -4.87 -6.90
C ILE A 82 19.86 -3.46 -6.99
N HIS A 83 18.89 -3.13 -6.14
CA HIS A 83 18.28 -1.80 -6.14
C HIS A 83 19.28 -0.67 -5.82
N ALA A 84 20.24 -0.92 -4.92
CA ALA A 84 21.25 0.05 -4.55
C ALA A 84 22.26 0.36 -5.68
N THR A 85 22.33 -0.51 -6.69
CA THR A 85 23.36 -0.47 -7.74
C THR A 85 22.80 -0.31 -9.15
N ASN A 86 21.61 -0.81 -9.46
CA ASN A 86 21.02 -0.80 -10.79
C ASN A 86 19.48 -0.85 -10.69
N THR A 87 18.85 0.34 -10.74
CA THR A 87 17.41 0.54 -10.60
C THR A 87 16.64 -0.13 -11.73
N THR A 88 17.11 -0.03 -12.98
CA THR A 88 16.45 -0.66 -14.13
C THR A 88 16.42 -2.18 -13.99
N LEU A 89 17.56 -2.81 -13.63
CA LEU A 89 17.63 -4.25 -13.44
C LEU A 89 16.73 -4.71 -12.28
N TYR A 90 16.69 -3.96 -11.17
CA TYR A 90 15.80 -4.27 -10.05
C TYR A 90 14.34 -4.38 -10.52
N TYR A 91 13.82 -3.37 -11.22
CA TYR A 91 12.43 -3.37 -11.65
C TYR A 91 12.16 -4.34 -12.81
N ALA A 92 13.11 -4.54 -13.72
CA ALA A 92 13.01 -5.57 -14.76
C ALA A 92 12.85 -6.97 -14.13
N LEU A 93 13.66 -7.27 -13.11
CA LEU A 93 13.61 -8.53 -12.37
C LEU A 93 12.28 -8.66 -11.60
N VAL A 94 11.82 -7.61 -10.93
CA VAL A 94 10.52 -7.59 -10.23
C VAL A 94 9.37 -7.86 -11.19
N LEU A 95 9.31 -7.20 -12.35
CA LEU A 95 8.22 -7.40 -13.30
C LEU A 95 8.27 -8.78 -13.95
N ALA A 96 9.46 -9.31 -14.27
CA ALA A 96 9.61 -10.65 -14.84
C ALA A 96 9.15 -11.78 -13.90
N HIS A 97 9.22 -11.56 -12.58
CA HIS A 97 8.89 -12.58 -11.56
C HIS A 97 7.99 -12.02 -10.44
N ILE A 98 7.00 -11.19 -10.78
CA ILE A 98 6.24 -10.39 -9.80
C ILE A 98 5.56 -11.25 -8.73
N GLU A 99 4.95 -12.37 -9.10
CA GLU A 99 4.27 -13.25 -8.13
C GLU A 99 5.24 -13.83 -7.10
N ALA A 100 6.47 -14.17 -7.52
CA ALA A 100 7.47 -14.76 -6.65
C ALA A 100 8.24 -13.71 -5.83
N LEU A 101 8.39 -12.49 -6.36
CA LEU A 101 9.16 -11.41 -5.73
C LEU A 101 8.32 -10.51 -4.83
N LEU A 102 7.03 -10.35 -5.09
CA LEU A 102 6.14 -9.56 -4.23
C LEU A 102 6.22 -9.95 -2.74
N PRO A 103 6.15 -11.24 -2.35
CA PRO A 103 6.29 -11.63 -0.95
C PRO A 103 7.71 -11.45 -0.38
N ILE A 104 8.71 -11.18 -1.24
CA ILE A 104 10.10 -10.92 -0.85
C ILE A 104 10.33 -9.42 -0.63
N ILE A 105 9.88 -8.56 -1.55
CA ILE A 105 10.10 -7.11 -1.48
C ILE A 105 9.01 -6.37 -0.69
N TYR A 106 7.92 -7.06 -0.37
CA TYR A 106 6.80 -6.56 0.40
C TYR A 106 6.37 -7.59 1.47
N THR A 107 5.10 -7.61 1.87
CA THR A 107 4.62 -8.49 2.93
C THR A 107 4.65 -9.96 2.51
N PRO A 108 5.11 -10.88 3.38
CA PRO A 108 5.46 -10.66 4.79
C PRO A 108 6.93 -10.28 5.06
N THR A 109 7.86 -10.51 4.13
CA THR A 109 9.32 -10.39 4.37
C THR A 109 9.75 -8.97 4.76
N ILE A 110 9.09 -7.94 4.23
CA ILE A 110 9.39 -6.54 4.58
C ILE A 110 9.21 -6.26 6.08
N GLY A 111 8.32 -6.99 6.77
CA GLY A 111 8.15 -6.86 8.21
C GLY A 111 9.39 -7.30 8.99
N GLU A 112 9.98 -8.45 8.63
CA GLU A 112 11.24 -8.94 9.19
C GLU A 112 12.39 -7.97 8.89
N ALA A 113 12.44 -7.45 7.65
CA ALA A 113 13.41 -6.45 7.25
C ALA A 113 13.29 -5.17 8.07
N CYS A 114 12.07 -4.68 8.36
CA CYS A 114 11.84 -3.53 9.21
C CYS A 114 12.26 -3.78 10.66
N GLN A 115 12.02 -4.96 11.23
CA GLN A 115 12.44 -5.23 12.62
C GLN A 115 13.96 -5.10 12.81
N ASN A 116 14.74 -5.37 11.75
CA ASN A 116 16.19 -5.37 11.75
C ASN A 116 16.79 -4.33 10.79
N PHE A 117 16.04 -3.30 10.38
CA PHE A 117 16.43 -2.43 9.27
C PHE A 117 17.79 -1.76 9.49
N SER A 118 18.06 -1.29 10.70
CA SER A 118 19.33 -0.70 11.09
C SER A 118 20.53 -1.65 10.85
N ASN A 119 20.38 -2.94 11.16
CA ASN A 119 21.41 -3.96 10.95
C ASN A 119 21.59 -4.36 9.47
N HIS A 120 20.62 -3.99 8.63
CA HIS A 120 20.55 -4.35 7.22
C HIS A 120 20.71 -3.13 6.31
N TRP A 121 21.07 -1.97 6.88
CA TRP A 121 21.25 -0.76 6.11
C TRP A 121 22.43 -0.92 5.14
N VAL A 122 22.19 -0.63 3.86
CA VAL A 122 23.19 -0.81 2.78
C VAL A 122 23.66 0.54 2.24
N ARG A 123 22.71 1.39 1.82
CA ARG A 123 22.98 2.61 1.07
C ARG A 123 21.84 3.61 1.27
N GLU A 124 22.10 4.90 1.05
CA GLU A 124 21.07 5.94 1.12
C GLU A 124 19.86 5.60 0.25
N ARG A 125 18.67 5.74 0.84
CA ARG A 125 17.39 5.65 0.14
C ARG A 125 16.30 6.34 0.95
N GLY A 126 15.52 7.16 0.28
CA GLY A 126 14.48 7.97 0.90
C GLY A 126 15.02 9.19 1.61
N MET A 127 14.18 9.78 2.45
CA MET A 127 14.47 10.96 3.25
C MET A 127 14.14 10.68 4.73
N TYR A 128 15.07 11.02 5.61
CA TYR A 128 14.97 10.81 7.06
C TYR A 128 14.80 12.17 7.72
N LEU A 129 13.59 12.45 8.21
CA LEU A 129 13.24 13.72 8.82
C LEU A 129 13.12 13.54 10.33
N SER A 130 14.24 13.73 11.04
CA SER A 130 14.25 13.66 12.50
C SER A 130 13.56 14.88 13.12
N LYS A 131 12.92 14.69 14.28
CA LYS A 131 12.39 15.78 15.11
C LYS A 131 13.41 16.87 15.44
N HIS A 132 14.71 16.57 15.42
CA HIS A 132 15.76 17.56 15.65
C HIS A 132 15.99 18.51 14.47
N LEU A 133 15.38 18.25 13.31
CA LEU A 133 15.41 19.10 12.12
C LEU A 133 14.18 20.03 12.03
N LYS A 134 13.38 20.15 13.10
CA LYS A 134 12.24 21.07 13.16
C LYS A 134 12.70 22.50 12.80
N GLY A 135 11.99 23.14 11.89
CA GLY A 135 12.31 24.44 11.31
C GLY A 135 13.13 24.38 10.01
N HIS A 136 13.62 23.21 9.61
CA HIS A 136 14.54 23.03 8.48
C HIS A 136 14.01 22.08 7.40
N PHE A 137 12.78 21.56 7.48
CA PHE A 137 12.30 20.58 6.48
C PHE A 137 12.28 21.13 5.06
N ALA A 138 11.89 22.39 4.87
CA ALA A 138 11.89 23.03 3.55
C ALA A 138 13.30 23.20 2.96
N GLU A 139 14.31 23.44 3.80
CA GLU A 139 15.72 23.49 3.40
C GLU A 139 16.20 22.11 2.97
N VAL A 140 15.98 21.09 3.82
CA VAL A 140 16.33 19.69 3.54
C VAL A 140 15.71 19.19 2.23
N MET A 141 14.44 19.51 1.96
CA MET A 141 13.78 19.10 0.72
C MET A 141 14.37 19.78 -0.52
N LYS A 142 14.66 21.09 -0.44
CA LYS A 142 15.24 21.87 -1.55
C LYS A 142 16.66 21.45 -1.89
N GLU A 143 17.45 21.06 -0.91
CA GLU A 143 18.84 20.60 -1.09
C GLU A 143 18.94 19.09 -1.39
N SER A 144 17.82 18.38 -1.36
CA SER A 144 17.79 16.94 -1.60
C SER A 144 18.10 16.58 -3.06
N LEU A 145 18.41 15.30 -3.30
CA LEU A 145 18.62 14.75 -4.64
C LEU A 145 17.30 14.57 -5.44
N TYR A 146 16.15 14.90 -4.84
CA TYR A 146 14.83 14.70 -5.43
C TYR A 146 14.32 16.03 -6.01
N ASN A 147 14.31 16.14 -7.34
CA ASN A 147 13.92 17.40 -8.00
C ASN A 147 12.41 17.49 -8.24
N ASN A 148 11.81 16.43 -8.78
CA ASN A 148 10.40 16.40 -9.17
C ASN A 148 9.73 15.16 -8.58
N VAL A 149 9.08 15.31 -7.43
CA VAL A 149 8.39 14.20 -6.75
C VAL A 149 6.90 14.26 -7.07
N ASP A 150 6.35 13.14 -7.55
CA ASP A 150 4.93 12.98 -7.85
C ASP A 150 4.19 12.28 -6.71
N VAL A 151 4.84 11.33 -6.04
CA VAL A 151 4.28 10.59 -4.90
C VAL A 151 5.30 10.47 -3.77
N ILE A 152 4.85 10.79 -2.56
CA ILE A 152 5.57 10.61 -1.31
C ILE A 152 4.84 9.56 -0.48
N VAL A 153 5.56 8.55 -0.01
CA VAL A 153 5.05 7.63 1.03
C VAL A 153 5.78 7.94 2.33
N ILE A 154 5.03 8.33 3.35
CA ILE A 154 5.58 8.72 4.65
C ILE A 154 5.02 7.83 5.76
N THR A 155 5.89 7.50 6.72
CA THR A 155 5.55 6.82 7.98
C THR A 155 6.31 7.47 9.14
N ASP A 156 5.79 7.38 10.37
CA ASP A 156 6.57 7.64 11.59
C ASP A 156 7.02 6.33 12.30
N GLY A 157 6.70 5.19 11.69
CA GLY A 157 7.01 3.86 12.20
C GLY A 157 6.34 3.48 13.52
N SER A 158 5.28 4.18 13.94
CA SER A 158 4.60 3.92 15.22
C SER A 158 3.74 2.67 15.19
N ARG A 159 3.33 2.20 14.00
CA ARG A 159 2.49 1.02 13.86
C ARG A 159 2.79 0.27 12.56
N ILE A 160 4.01 -0.23 12.44
CA ILE A 160 4.41 -1.03 11.26
C ILE A 160 3.64 -2.35 11.24
N LEU A 161 2.74 -2.52 10.27
CA LEU A 161 1.89 -3.71 10.13
C LEU A 161 1.25 -4.11 11.49
N GLY A 162 1.30 -5.41 11.84
CA GLY A 162 0.98 -5.94 13.17
C GLY A 162 2.20 -6.08 14.10
N LEU A 163 3.30 -5.38 13.84
CA LEU A 163 4.58 -5.49 14.55
C LEU A 163 4.80 -4.37 15.58
N GLY A 164 4.04 -3.28 15.49
CA GLY A 164 4.06 -2.18 16.46
C GLY A 164 5.07 -1.08 16.13
N ASP A 165 5.61 -0.45 17.17
CA ASP A 165 6.50 0.70 17.05
C ASP A 165 7.93 0.26 16.70
N LEU A 166 8.35 0.53 15.46
CA LEU A 166 9.70 0.27 14.95
C LEU A 166 10.52 1.55 14.73
N GLY A 167 9.96 2.73 15.04
CA GLY A 167 10.62 4.02 14.85
C GLY A 167 11.15 4.23 13.43
N ALA A 168 12.37 4.73 13.29
CA ALA A 168 13.02 5.02 12.01
C ALA A 168 13.20 3.77 11.13
N ASN A 169 13.25 2.56 11.71
CA ASN A 169 13.32 1.33 10.94
C ASN A 169 12.06 1.08 10.09
N GLY A 170 10.96 1.78 10.41
CA GLY A 170 9.73 1.79 9.63
C GLY A 170 9.88 2.27 8.18
N ILE A 171 10.96 2.99 7.85
CA ILE A 171 11.26 3.45 6.48
C ILE A 171 11.23 2.32 5.43
N GLY A 172 11.49 1.07 5.83
CA GLY A 172 11.39 -0.09 4.95
C GLY A 172 10.01 -0.23 4.29
N ILE A 173 8.93 0.13 5.01
CA ILE A 173 7.58 0.14 4.44
C ILE A 173 7.42 1.21 3.37
N SER A 174 7.84 2.45 3.64
CA SER A 174 7.82 3.53 2.64
C SER A 174 8.62 3.12 1.39
N ILE A 175 9.80 2.52 1.56
CA ILE A 175 10.63 2.00 0.47
C ILE A 175 9.91 0.91 -0.33
N GLY A 176 9.27 -0.03 0.35
CA GLY A 176 8.48 -1.10 -0.25
C GLY A 176 7.33 -0.54 -1.09
N LYS A 177 6.49 0.33 -0.50
CA LYS A 177 5.36 0.97 -1.19
C LYS A 177 5.79 1.81 -2.39
N CYS A 178 6.86 2.61 -2.28
CA CYS A 178 7.40 3.31 -3.44
C CYS A 178 7.87 2.35 -4.53
N SER A 179 8.47 1.20 -4.17
CA SER A 179 8.82 0.17 -5.16
C SER A 179 7.58 -0.42 -5.85
N LEU A 180 6.46 -0.50 -5.13
CA LEU A 180 5.17 -0.95 -5.68
C LEU A 180 4.45 0.13 -6.51
N TYR A 181 4.68 1.42 -6.28
CA TYR A 181 4.26 2.47 -7.21
C TYR A 181 4.94 2.34 -8.56
N VAL A 182 6.24 2.05 -8.56
CA VAL A 182 6.99 1.83 -9.81
C VAL A 182 6.55 0.53 -10.47
N ALA A 183 6.57 -0.60 -9.76
CA ALA A 183 6.27 -1.91 -10.35
C ALA A 183 4.78 -2.13 -10.63
N GLY A 184 3.89 -1.46 -9.88
CA GLY A 184 2.44 -1.62 -10.02
C GLY A 184 1.82 -0.61 -10.98
N ALA A 185 2.24 0.66 -10.91
CA ALA A 185 1.66 1.72 -11.74
C ALA A 185 2.58 2.22 -12.85
N GLY A 186 3.83 1.75 -12.94
CA GLY A 186 4.79 2.30 -13.89
C GLY A 186 5.17 3.75 -13.57
N MET A 187 5.16 4.16 -12.30
CA MET A 187 5.71 5.49 -11.98
C MET A 187 7.22 5.50 -12.20
N HIS A 188 7.78 6.57 -12.74
CA HIS A 188 9.23 6.64 -12.92
C HIS A 188 9.94 6.62 -11.54
N PRO A 189 10.99 5.79 -11.33
CA PRO A 189 11.63 5.60 -10.03
C PRO A 189 12.13 6.87 -9.33
N THR A 190 12.49 7.91 -10.10
CA THR A 190 12.96 9.20 -9.56
C THR A 190 11.83 10.11 -9.09
N ARG A 191 10.57 9.76 -9.38
CA ARG A 191 9.37 10.53 -9.05
C ARG A 191 8.67 10.06 -7.78
N VAL A 192 9.17 8.98 -7.16
CA VAL A 192 8.63 8.42 -5.92
C VAL A 192 9.61 8.62 -4.78
N LEU A 193 9.14 9.13 -3.64
CA LEU A 193 9.97 9.46 -2.49
C LEU A 193 9.50 8.73 -1.23
N PRO A 194 10.28 7.76 -0.71
CA PRO A 194 10.03 7.19 0.61
C PRO A 194 10.54 8.12 1.71
N VAL A 195 9.73 8.39 2.72
CA VAL A 195 10.04 9.26 3.86
C VAL A 195 9.78 8.54 5.17
N VAL A 196 10.63 8.82 6.16
CA VAL A 196 10.35 8.51 7.57
C VAL A 196 10.43 9.78 8.40
N LEU A 197 9.39 10.06 9.17
CA LEU A 197 9.34 11.11 10.16
C LEU A 197 9.81 10.53 11.51
N ASP A 198 11.09 10.67 11.80
CA ASP A 198 11.69 10.11 13.00
C ASP A 198 11.43 11.02 14.21
N VAL A 199 10.30 10.77 14.86
CA VAL A 199 9.87 11.46 16.09
C VAL A 199 10.37 10.78 17.37
N GLY A 200 11.28 9.81 17.25
CA GLY A 200 11.67 8.90 18.32
C GLY A 200 10.86 7.58 18.31
N THR A 201 11.06 6.76 19.33
CA THR A 201 10.36 5.47 19.49
C THR A 201 10.07 5.18 20.96
N ASN A 202 8.94 4.54 21.23
CA ASN A 202 8.59 4.09 22.58
C ASN A 202 9.09 2.67 22.90
N THR A 203 9.59 1.96 21.89
CA THR A 203 10.07 0.58 22.01
C THR A 203 11.41 0.53 22.75
N GLN A 204 11.40 -0.06 23.95
CA GLN A 204 12.57 -0.07 24.85
C GLN A 204 13.80 -0.75 24.23
N HIS A 205 13.59 -1.79 23.42
CA HIS A 205 14.67 -2.46 22.71
C HIS A 205 15.48 -1.47 21.86
N TYR A 206 14.84 -0.71 20.96
CA TYR A 206 15.50 0.27 20.09
C TYR A 206 16.10 1.46 20.84
N LEU A 207 15.51 1.88 21.96
CA LEU A 207 16.10 2.93 22.80
C LEU A 207 17.44 2.53 23.43
N SER A 208 17.62 1.24 23.70
CA SER A 208 18.83 0.70 24.31
C SER A 208 19.81 0.09 23.29
N ASP A 209 19.36 -0.11 22.05
CA ASP A 209 20.16 -0.69 20.98
C ASP A 209 21.13 0.34 20.39
N ARG A 210 22.42 0.05 20.48
CA ARG A 210 23.48 0.91 19.94
C ARG A 210 23.45 0.94 18.41
N GLU A 211 23.04 -0.15 17.78
CA GLU A 211 23.02 -0.29 16.32
C GLU A 211 21.78 0.36 15.70
N TYR A 212 20.76 0.71 16.50
CA TYR A 212 19.60 1.45 16.02
C TYR A 212 20.01 2.83 15.46
N LEU A 213 19.68 3.05 14.19
CA LEU A 213 20.06 4.25 13.42
C LEU A 213 19.08 5.43 13.58
N GLY A 214 17.94 5.21 14.22
CA GLY A 214 16.98 6.28 14.51
C GLY A 214 17.25 7.03 15.81
N THR A 215 16.39 8.01 16.09
CA THR A 215 16.47 8.83 17.30
C THR A 215 16.14 7.97 18.53
N ARG A 216 17.12 7.79 19.43
CA ARG A 216 17.01 7.02 20.68
C ARG A 216 16.36 7.84 21.81
N GLU A 217 15.23 8.45 21.50
CA GLU A 217 14.41 9.21 22.44
C GLU A 217 12.97 8.75 22.33
N LYS A 218 12.18 8.96 23.39
CA LYS A 218 10.73 8.70 23.36
C LYS A 218 10.05 9.56 22.29
N ARG A 219 8.91 9.06 21.82
CA ARG A 219 8.06 9.76 20.85
C ARG A 219 7.61 11.11 21.41
N LEU A 220 7.45 12.07 20.51
CA LEU A 220 6.82 13.37 20.80
C LEU A 220 5.40 13.19 21.34
N ASP A 221 4.94 14.16 22.13
CA ASP A 221 3.51 14.30 22.43
C ASP A 221 2.72 14.75 21.19
N ASP A 222 1.39 14.71 21.27
CA ASP A 222 0.50 14.96 20.13
C ASP A 222 0.64 16.40 19.57
N ASP A 223 0.82 17.41 20.43
CA ASP A 223 0.96 18.79 19.98
C ASP A 223 2.28 19.02 19.25
N GLN A 224 3.38 18.46 19.79
CA GLN A 224 4.69 18.51 19.17
C GLN A 224 4.72 17.72 17.85
N PHE A 225 4.12 16.54 17.82
CA PHE A 225 3.97 15.71 16.62
C PHE A 225 3.19 16.46 15.53
N ASN A 226 2.01 16.97 15.85
CA ASN A 226 1.15 17.69 14.91
C ASN A 226 1.86 18.94 14.35
N SER A 227 2.57 19.67 15.21
CA SER A 227 3.36 20.84 14.78
C SER A 227 4.49 20.47 13.82
N LEU A 228 5.14 19.32 14.02
CA LEU A 228 6.20 18.85 13.12
C LEU A 228 5.63 18.37 11.78
N LEU A 229 4.49 17.67 11.82
CA LEU A 229 3.83 17.19 10.63
C LEU A 229 3.23 18.33 9.79
N ASP A 230 2.74 19.39 10.42
CA ASP A 230 2.33 20.61 9.71
C ASP A 230 3.48 21.23 8.91
N GLU A 231 4.66 21.32 9.52
CA GLU A 231 5.87 21.81 8.84
C GLU A 231 6.19 20.92 7.64
N PHE A 232 6.11 19.60 7.79
CA PHE A 232 6.32 18.66 6.70
C PHE A 232 5.34 18.90 5.55
N MET A 233 4.03 18.98 5.85
CA MET A 233 3.00 19.17 4.82
C MET A 233 3.17 20.49 4.07
N GLU A 234 3.52 21.58 4.77
CA GLU A 234 3.78 22.87 4.13
C GLU A 234 5.08 22.86 3.32
N ALA A 235 6.15 22.22 3.82
CA ALA A 235 7.40 22.06 3.10
C ALA A 235 7.22 21.27 1.80
N VAL A 236 6.45 20.18 1.83
CA VAL A 236 6.08 19.40 0.63
C VAL A 236 5.31 20.28 -0.34
N LYS A 237 4.25 20.96 0.11
CA LYS A 237 3.43 21.82 -0.75
C LYS A 237 4.24 22.94 -1.41
N SER A 238 5.20 23.51 -0.69
CA SER A 238 6.08 24.57 -1.21
C SER A 238 7.09 24.02 -2.23
N THR A 239 7.65 22.83 -1.98
CA THR A 239 8.73 22.27 -2.81
C THR A 239 8.21 21.50 -4.02
N TRP A 240 7.20 20.64 -3.82
CA TRP A 240 6.58 19.82 -4.85
C TRP A 240 5.06 20.01 -4.82
N PRO A 241 4.55 21.13 -5.35
CA PRO A 241 3.16 21.53 -5.19
C PRO A 241 2.15 20.58 -5.83
N SER A 242 2.56 19.65 -6.70
CA SER A 242 1.70 18.61 -7.31
C SER A 242 1.77 17.26 -6.61
N ALA A 243 2.70 17.06 -5.67
CA ALA A 243 2.96 15.78 -5.06
C ALA A 243 1.75 15.25 -4.27
N VAL A 244 1.53 13.95 -4.37
CA VAL A 244 0.59 13.20 -3.54
C VAL A 244 1.32 12.67 -2.32
N VAL A 245 0.76 12.88 -1.13
CA VAL A 245 1.28 12.36 0.14
C VAL A 245 0.43 11.18 0.60
N GLN A 246 0.99 9.98 0.57
CA GLN A 246 0.42 8.80 1.17
C GLN A 246 0.95 8.63 2.59
N PHE A 247 0.05 8.66 3.58
CA PHE A 247 0.34 8.27 4.95
C PHE A 247 0.25 6.76 5.11
N GLU A 248 1.23 6.18 5.81
CA GLU A 248 1.35 4.74 6.00
C GLU A 248 1.83 4.38 7.41
N ASP A 249 1.21 3.37 8.02
CA ASP A 249 1.63 2.72 9.27
C ASP A 249 1.79 3.70 10.46
N PHE A 250 0.90 4.69 10.53
CA PHE A 250 0.76 5.57 11.70
C PHE A 250 -0.13 4.94 12.79
N SER A 251 0.04 5.43 14.02
CA SER A 251 -0.79 5.03 15.15
C SER A 251 -2.28 5.34 14.88
N ASN A 252 -3.19 4.53 15.44
CA ASN A 252 -4.63 4.71 15.21
C ASN A 252 -5.13 6.13 15.55
N ASN A 253 -4.59 6.73 16.61
CA ASN A 253 -5.01 8.07 17.03
C ASN A 253 -4.60 9.11 15.98
N HIS A 254 -3.34 9.07 15.54
CA HIS A 254 -2.84 10.01 14.53
C HIS A 254 -3.48 9.83 13.17
N CYS A 255 -3.76 8.60 12.73
CA CYS A 255 -4.35 8.32 11.42
C CYS A 255 -5.65 9.12 11.14
N PHE A 256 -6.56 9.21 12.10
CA PHE A 256 -7.81 9.93 11.93
C PHE A 256 -7.61 11.45 11.99
N ASP A 257 -6.83 11.92 12.97
CA ASP A 257 -6.51 13.34 13.14
C ASP A 257 -5.83 13.92 11.89
N MET A 258 -4.93 13.15 11.26
CA MET A 258 -4.23 13.53 10.04
C MET A 258 -5.19 13.72 8.86
N LEU A 259 -6.14 12.79 8.66
CA LEU A 259 -7.12 12.93 7.58
C LEU A 259 -8.02 14.15 7.81
N GLU A 260 -8.52 14.35 9.04
CA GLU A 260 -9.32 15.52 9.37
C GLU A 260 -8.55 16.84 9.13
N ARG A 261 -7.28 16.88 9.56
CA ARG A 261 -6.44 18.08 9.50
C ARG A 261 -6.01 18.44 8.08
N TYR A 262 -5.71 17.44 7.25
CA TYR A 262 -4.98 17.61 5.99
C TYR A 262 -5.76 17.24 4.71
N GLN A 263 -6.71 16.31 4.76
CA GLN A 263 -7.32 15.74 3.54
C GLN A 263 -8.03 16.77 2.67
N ARG A 264 -8.54 17.88 3.23
CA ARG A 264 -9.18 18.97 2.47
C ARG A 264 -8.24 20.13 2.09
N LYS A 265 -6.98 20.07 2.52
CA LYS A 265 -5.98 21.14 2.33
C LYS A 265 -4.82 20.73 1.43
N TYR A 266 -4.52 19.43 1.38
CA TYR A 266 -3.39 18.86 0.65
C TYR A 266 -3.85 17.65 -0.17
N ARG A 267 -3.04 17.25 -1.14
CA ARG A 267 -3.23 16.00 -1.89
C ARG A 267 -2.72 14.83 -1.07
N CYS A 268 -3.49 14.43 -0.06
CA CYS A 268 -3.09 13.32 0.80
C CYS A 268 -4.20 12.30 1.03
N PHE A 269 -3.80 11.06 1.25
CA PHE A 269 -4.67 9.98 1.67
C PHE A 269 -3.89 9.03 2.60
N ASN A 270 -4.60 8.20 3.33
CA ASN A 270 -4.01 7.18 4.21
C ASN A 270 -4.33 5.78 3.63
N ASP A 271 -3.31 4.98 3.35
CA ASP A 271 -3.52 3.67 2.73
C ASP A 271 -4.16 2.65 3.69
N ASP A 272 -3.83 2.71 4.99
CA ASP A 272 -4.40 1.81 6.00
C ASP A 272 -5.90 2.00 6.20
N ILE A 273 -6.40 3.23 6.02
CA ILE A 273 -7.83 3.57 6.12
C ILE A 273 -8.49 3.44 4.74
N GLN A 274 -8.02 4.24 3.78
CA GLN A 274 -8.73 4.49 2.54
C GLN A 274 -8.35 3.49 1.45
N GLY A 275 -7.06 3.13 1.34
CA GLY A 275 -6.58 2.13 0.39
C GLY A 275 -7.05 0.72 0.73
N THR A 276 -6.88 0.31 1.99
CA THR A 276 -7.44 -0.93 2.56
C THR A 276 -8.95 -0.94 2.41
N GLY A 277 -9.61 0.20 2.68
CA GLY A 277 -11.04 0.32 2.49
C GLY A 277 -11.48 0.02 1.05
N ALA A 278 -10.81 0.62 0.07
CA ALA A 278 -11.11 0.44 -1.34
C ALA A 278 -10.87 -0.99 -1.84
N VAL A 279 -9.74 -1.63 -1.50
CA VAL A 279 -9.47 -3.01 -1.96
C VAL A 279 -10.43 -4.01 -1.33
N ILE A 280 -10.72 -3.88 -0.03
CA ILE A 280 -11.61 -4.81 0.65
C ILE A 280 -13.05 -4.60 0.20
N ALA A 281 -13.50 -3.35 -0.01
CA ALA A 281 -14.84 -3.09 -0.55
C ALA A 281 -15.06 -3.75 -1.92
N ALA A 282 -14.08 -3.66 -2.82
CA ALA A 282 -14.15 -4.28 -4.13
C ALA A 282 -14.33 -5.81 -4.05
N GLY A 283 -13.47 -6.49 -3.29
CA GLY A 283 -13.55 -7.94 -3.13
C GLY A 283 -14.76 -8.39 -2.30
N PHE A 284 -15.14 -7.61 -1.29
CA PHE A 284 -16.30 -7.92 -0.44
C PHE A 284 -17.60 -7.86 -1.24
N LEU A 285 -17.81 -6.87 -2.11
CA LEU A 285 -19.02 -6.84 -2.93
C LEU A 285 -19.04 -7.90 -4.04
N ASN A 286 -17.87 -8.40 -4.47
CA ASN A 286 -17.81 -9.64 -5.26
C ASN A 286 -18.22 -10.85 -4.40
N ALA A 287 -17.75 -10.93 -3.15
CA ALA A 287 -18.17 -11.99 -2.23
C ALA A 287 -19.67 -11.95 -1.91
N VAL A 288 -20.28 -10.75 -1.78
CA VAL A 288 -21.73 -10.57 -1.63
C VAL A 288 -22.49 -11.13 -2.82
N LYS A 289 -22.06 -10.84 -4.06
CA LYS A 289 -22.66 -11.45 -5.27
C LYS A 289 -22.60 -12.98 -5.21
N LYS A 290 -21.47 -13.55 -4.77
CA LYS A 290 -21.29 -15.02 -4.64
C LYS A 290 -22.02 -15.63 -3.46
N SER A 291 -22.29 -14.87 -2.40
CA SER A 291 -22.98 -15.39 -1.23
C SER A 291 -24.47 -15.64 -1.49
N GLY A 292 -25.02 -15.07 -2.57
CA GLY A 292 -26.44 -15.14 -2.92
C GLY A 292 -27.34 -14.26 -2.06
N LEU A 293 -26.76 -13.33 -1.30
CA LEU A 293 -27.47 -12.37 -0.44
C LEU A 293 -27.15 -10.95 -0.91
N GLY A 294 -28.14 -10.06 -0.92
CA GLY A 294 -27.94 -8.64 -1.19
C GLY A 294 -27.19 -7.92 -0.06
N PRO A 295 -26.65 -6.71 -0.31
CA PRO A 295 -25.86 -5.97 0.68
C PRO A 295 -26.63 -5.64 1.97
N LEU A 296 -27.94 -5.39 1.88
CA LEU A 296 -28.80 -5.10 3.04
C LEU A 296 -29.27 -6.36 3.79
N GLU A 297 -29.09 -7.54 3.21
CA GLU A 297 -29.42 -8.82 3.84
C GLU A 297 -28.24 -9.38 4.67
N GLN A 298 -27.06 -8.76 4.53
CA GLN A 298 -25.88 -9.14 5.27
C GLN A 298 -25.99 -8.75 6.76
N ARG A 299 -25.37 -9.56 7.61
CA ARG A 299 -25.06 -9.22 9.01
C ARG A 299 -23.56 -9.39 9.18
N ILE A 300 -22.85 -8.26 9.22
CA ILE A 300 -21.40 -8.21 9.07
C ILE A 300 -20.78 -7.93 10.44
N VAL A 301 -20.12 -8.93 11.02
CA VAL A 301 -19.32 -8.72 12.24
C VAL A 301 -17.88 -8.41 11.84
N VAL A 302 -17.37 -7.29 12.35
CA VAL A 302 -15.99 -6.85 12.12
C VAL A 302 -15.24 -6.99 13.44
N PHE A 303 -14.26 -7.89 13.49
CA PHE A 303 -13.34 -8.00 14.63
C PHE A 303 -12.22 -6.97 14.48
N GLY A 304 -12.25 -5.94 15.33
CA GLY A 304 -11.46 -4.73 15.20
C GLY A 304 -12.36 -3.51 14.99
N ALA A 305 -11.98 -2.37 15.60
CA ALA A 305 -12.68 -1.09 15.44
C ALA A 305 -11.69 0.09 15.34
N GLY A 306 -10.51 -0.16 14.77
CA GLY A 306 -9.49 0.86 14.51
C GLY A 306 -9.62 1.47 13.10
N ALA A 307 -8.54 2.14 12.67
CA ALA A 307 -8.42 2.83 11.38
C ALA A 307 -8.90 1.99 10.18
N ALA A 308 -8.32 0.80 10.00
CA ALA A 308 -8.68 -0.09 8.89
C ALA A 308 -10.13 -0.58 8.97
N ALA A 309 -10.62 -0.97 10.15
CA ALA A 309 -12.00 -1.46 10.33
C ALA A 309 -13.05 -0.41 9.93
N VAL A 310 -12.88 0.82 10.39
CA VAL A 310 -13.76 1.95 10.06
C VAL A 310 -13.66 2.30 8.57
N GLY A 311 -12.44 2.35 8.02
CA GLY A 311 -12.20 2.62 6.60
C GLY A 311 -12.86 1.59 5.69
N VAL A 312 -12.69 0.30 5.99
CA VAL A 312 -13.31 -0.82 5.27
C VAL A 312 -14.82 -0.77 5.33
N ALA A 313 -15.42 -0.65 6.51
CA ALA A 313 -16.87 -0.64 6.64
C ALA A 313 -17.51 0.57 5.93
N LYS A 314 -16.87 1.75 6.02
CA LYS A 314 -17.34 2.96 5.33
C LYS A 314 -17.25 2.82 3.81
N ASN A 315 -16.13 2.32 3.29
CA ASN A 315 -15.95 2.16 1.85
C ASN A 315 -16.89 1.08 1.27
N ILE A 316 -17.13 -0.03 1.99
CA ILE A 316 -18.15 -1.01 1.60
C ILE A 316 -19.52 -0.35 1.49
N ALA A 317 -19.92 0.47 2.48
CA ALA A 317 -21.21 1.16 2.44
C ALA A 317 -21.33 2.14 1.26
N GLN A 318 -20.28 2.94 1.01
CA GLN A 318 -20.23 3.88 -0.11
C GLN A 318 -20.27 3.16 -1.47
N LEU A 319 -19.48 2.10 -1.63
CA LEU A 319 -19.45 1.33 -2.87
C LEU A 319 -20.77 0.57 -3.09
N ALA A 320 -21.35 -0.01 -2.03
CA ALA A 320 -22.65 -0.66 -2.11
C ALA A 320 -23.74 0.31 -2.56
N SER A 321 -23.73 1.53 -2.02
CA SER A 321 -24.63 2.59 -2.46
C SER A 321 -24.48 2.88 -3.96
N ARG A 322 -23.24 3.03 -4.44
CA ARG A 322 -22.94 3.27 -5.86
C ARG A 322 -23.38 2.13 -6.78
N LEU A 323 -23.17 0.88 -6.38
CA LEU A 323 -23.41 -0.30 -7.24
C LEU A 323 -24.84 -0.85 -7.16
N TYR A 324 -25.50 -0.73 -6.01
CA TYR A 324 -26.82 -1.31 -5.77
C TYR A 324 -27.92 -0.26 -5.59
N ASN A 325 -27.59 1.03 -5.66
CA ASN A 325 -28.52 2.15 -5.47
C ASN A 325 -29.27 2.07 -4.12
N VAL A 326 -28.52 1.74 -3.06
CA VAL A 326 -29.02 1.65 -1.68
C VAL A 326 -28.50 2.83 -0.85
N ASP A 327 -29.21 3.20 0.21
CA ASP A 327 -28.76 4.24 1.13
C ASP A 327 -27.53 3.76 1.94
N ILE A 328 -26.48 4.59 1.99
CA ILE A 328 -25.28 4.35 2.80
C ILE A 328 -25.66 4.08 4.26
N ALA A 329 -26.60 4.85 4.82
CA ALA A 329 -27.02 4.73 6.21
C ALA A 329 -27.64 3.36 6.51
N GLU A 330 -28.38 2.76 5.56
CA GLU A 330 -28.93 1.41 5.71
C GLU A 330 -27.84 0.34 5.61
N VAL A 331 -26.86 0.50 4.71
CA VAL A 331 -25.73 -0.43 4.64
C VAL A 331 -24.90 -0.38 5.92
N LEU A 332 -24.66 0.80 6.49
CA LEU A 332 -23.94 0.96 7.76
C LEU A 332 -24.60 0.19 8.92
N LYS A 333 -25.94 0.09 8.95
CA LYS A 333 -26.68 -0.70 9.97
C LYS A 333 -26.46 -2.21 9.87
N THR A 334 -25.89 -2.71 8.78
CA THR A 334 -25.54 -4.14 8.65
C THR A 334 -24.28 -4.51 9.42
N PHE A 335 -23.47 -3.51 9.82
CA PHE A 335 -22.19 -3.71 10.49
C PHE A 335 -22.30 -3.77 12.02
N TYR A 336 -21.46 -4.62 12.62
CA TYR A 336 -21.30 -4.81 14.06
C TYR A 336 -19.80 -4.87 14.36
N LEU A 337 -19.21 -3.76 14.83
CA LEU A 337 -17.79 -3.67 15.13
C LEU A 337 -17.52 -4.15 16.56
N VAL A 338 -16.48 -4.96 16.74
CA VAL A 338 -16.06 -5.50 18.04
C VAL A 338 -14.66 -5.01 18.35
N ASP A 339 -14.47 -4.32 19.47
CA ASP A 339 -13.14 -3.92 19.95
C ASP A 339 -12.73 -4.68 21.21
N THR A 340 -11.64 -4.28 21.85
CA THR A 340 -11.11 -4.92 23.07
C THR A 340 -12.08 -4.88 24.27
N LYS A 341 -13.15 -4.10 24.20
CA LYS A 341 -14.20 -3.99 25.23
C LYS A 341 -15.53 -4.64 24.79
N GLY A 342 -15.58 -5.28 23.63
CA GLY A 342 -16.78 -5.93 23.09
C GLY A 342 -17.46 -5.14 21.97
N LEU A 343 -18.74 -5.43 21.73
CA LEU A 343 -19.54 -4.81 20.67
C LEU A 343 -19.65 -3.29 20.86
N VAL A 344 -19.31 -2.52 19.84
CA VAL A 344 -19.44 -1.05 19.83
C VAL A 344 -20.93 -0.68 19.78
N CYS A 345 -21.45 -0.13 20.87
CA CYS A 345 -22.85 0.28 21.00
C CYS A 345 -23.03 1.43 22.01
N ASP A 346 -24.10 2.20 21.86
CA ASP A 346 -24.38 3.38 22.70
C ASP A 346 -24.60 2.99 24.17
N THR A 347 -25.07 1.76 24.39
CA THR A 347 -25.40 1.21 25.70
C THR A 347 -24.24 0.46 26.37
N ARG A 348 -23.02 0.50 25.80
CA ARG A 348 -21.83 -0.16 26.36
C ARG A 348 -21.33 0.49 27.66
N GLY A 349 -21.64 1.77 27.86
CA GLY A 349 -21.37 2.50 29.10
C GLY A 349 -19.99 3.17 29.21
N ASP A 350 -19.11 3.04 28.20
CA ASP A 350 -17.86 3.78 28.11
C ASP A 350 -17.93 4.91 27.07
N LYS A 351 -17.00 5.87 27.15
CA LYS A 351 -16.86 6.91 26.12
C LYS A 351 -16.21 6.30 24.87
N LEU A 352 -16.99 6.15 23.82
CA LEU A 352 -16.49 5.71 22.51
C LEU A 352 -15.55 6.77 21.91
N ALA A 353 -14.52 6.31 21.21
CA ALA A 353 -13.70 7.19 20.39
C ALA A 353 -14.54 7.71 19.19
N GLU A 354 -14.26 8.93 18.74
CA GLU A 354 -15.09 9.63 17.75
C GLU A 354 -15.27 8.83 16.45
N HIS A 355 -14.20 8.22 15.94
CA HIS A 355 -14.23 7.39 14.73
C HIS A 355 -15.15 6.15 14.85
N LYS A 356 -15.53 5.72 16.06
CA LYS A 356 -16.42 4.57 16.29
C LYS A 356 -17.90 4.96 16.29
N LEU A 357 -18.21 6.24 16.50
CA LEU A 357 -19.60 6.70 16.70
C LEU A 357 -20.49 6.40 15.49
N LEU A 358 -19.95 6.48 14.27
CA LEU A 358 -20.67 6.16 13.04
C LEU A 358 -21.21 4.72 13.01
N PHE A 359 -20.51 3.78 13.67
CA PHE A 359 -20.83 2.36 13.70
C PHE A 359 -21.41 1.90 15.03
N SER A 360 -21.67 2.82 15.96
CA SER A 360 -22.25 2.49 17.25
C SER A 360 -23.67 1.96 17.08
N ARG A 361 -23.91 0.74 17.58
CA ARG A 361 -25.24 0.14 17.57
C ARG A 361 -26.18 0.86 18.53
N LYS A 362 -27.34 1.26 17.99
CA LYS A 362 -28.40 1.95 18.72
C LYS A 362 -29.53 1.00 19.15
N ASP A 363 -29.54 -0.20 18.58
CA ASP A 363 -30.57 -1.23 18.74
C ASP A 363 -30.17 -2.33 19.74
N VAL A 364 -29.07 -2.14 20.48
CA VAL A 364 -28.57 -3.08 21.49
C VAL A 364 -28.97 -2.55 22.88
N SER A 365 -29.73 -3.34 23.64
CA SER A 365 -30.12 -2.97 25.00
C SER A 365 -28.92 -2.97 25.96
N ALA A 366 -29.00 -2.18 27.04
CA ALA A 366 -27.95 -2.14 28.07
C ALA A 366 -27.74 -3.49 28.79
N GLU A 367 -28.79 -4.32 28.89
CA GLU A 367 -28.66 -5.68 29.40
C GLU A 367 -27.88 -6.58 28.42
N SER A 368 -28.18 -6.47 27.11
CA SER A 368 -27.47 -7.23 26.08
C SER A 368 -26.00 -6.82 26.03
N SER A 369 -25.70 -5.51 26.01
CA SER A 369 -24.33 -5.00 25.88
C SER A 369 -23.38 -5.50 26.96
N GLN A 370 -23.88 -5.75 28.19
CA GLN A 370 -23.09 -6.30 29.29
C GLN A 370 -22.55 -7.71 29.01
N ASN A 371 -23.25 -8.49 28.18
CA ASN A 371 -22.89 -9.85 27.80
C ASN A 371 -22.14 -9.93 26.46
N LEU A 372 -22.07 -8.83 25.69
CA LEU A 372 -21.46 -8.80 24.36
C LEU A 372 -19.99 -8.35 24.40
N LYS A 373 -19.21 -8.98 25.30
CA LYS A 373 -17.80 -8.64 25.55
C LYS A 373 -16.83 -9.47 24.73
N LEU A 374 -17.16 -10.74 24.45
CA LEU A 374 -16.34 -11.64 23.65
C LEU A 374 -16.88 -11.75 22.24
N LEU A 375 -15.99 -12.02 21.28
CA LEU A 375 -16.38 -12.22 19.88
C LEU A 375 -17.41 -13.35 19.72
N GLU A 376 -17.27 -14.44 20.48
CA GLU A 376 -18.18 -15.58 20.47
C GLU A 376 -19.62 -15.19 20.86
N ASP A 377 -19.77 -14.36 21.89
CA ASP A 377 -21.07 -13.85 22.34
C ASP A 377 -21.71 -12.97 21.27
N VAL A 378 -20.92 -12.10 20.64
CA VAL A 378 -21.38 -11.25 19.53
C VAL A 378 -21.80 -12.09 18.33
N VAL A 379 -21.04 -13.12 17.95
CA VAL A 379 -21.39 -14.01 16.83
C VAL A 379 -22.70 -14.77 17.13
N LYS A 380 -22.87 -15.28 18.36
CA LYS A 380 -24.10 -15.96 18.80
C LYS A 380 -25.32 -15.02 18.76
N PHE A 381 -25.14 -13.76 19.18
CA PHE A 381 -26.19 -12.75 19.19
C PHE A 381 -26.57 -12.27 17.79
N VAL A 382 -25.58 -11.88 16.98
CA VAL A 382 -25.78 -11.27 15.65
C VAL A 382 -26.19 -12.31 14.60
N LYS A 383 -25.76 -13.57 14.75
CA LYS A 383 -25.92 -14.62 13.73
C LYS A 383 -25.39 -14.17 12.37
N PRO A 384 -24.10 -13.78 12.29
CA PRO A 384 -23.55 -13.11 11.12
C PRO A 384 -23.58 -14.00 9.87
N THR A 385 -23.65 -13.34 8.71
CA THR A 385 -23.44 -13.96 7.40
C THR A 385 -22.01 -13.72 6.88
N ALA A 386 -21.33 -12.71 7.45
CA ALA A 386 -19.96 -12.34 7.12
C ALA A 386 -19.12 -12.00 8.36
N LEU A 387 -17.85 -12.43 8.36
CA LEU A 387 -16.83 -12.07 9.33
C LEU A 387 -15.65 -11.38 8.66
N LEU A 388 -15.28 -10.19 9.13
CA LEU A 388 -14.09 -9.45 8.70
C LEU A 388 -13.13 -9.30 9.89
N GLY A 389 -11.89 -9.75 9.73
CA GLY A 389 -10.85 -9.67 10.74
C GLY A 389 -9.88 -8.54 10.46
N LEU A 390 -9.90 -7.50 11.29
CA LEU A 390 -9.09 -6.28 11.19
C LEU A 390 -8.54 -5.87 12.58
N GLY A 391 -8.28 -6.86 13.43
CA GLY A 391 -7.88 -6.68 14.83
C GLY A 391 -6.36 -6.70 15.06
N GLY A 392 -5.58 -7.19 14.11
CA GLY A 392 -4.12 -7.36 14.23
C GLY A 392 -3.70 -8.49 15.18
N VAL A 393 -4.64 -9.34 15.60
CA VAL A 393 -4.42 -10.41 16.57
C VAL A 393 -5.17 -11.66 16.10
N GLY A 394 -4.44 -12.77 15.99
CA GLY A 394 -4.97 -14.06 15.60
C GLY A 394 -4.12 -15.20 16.19
N PRO A 395 -4.63 -16.44 16.19
CA PRO A 395 -5.96 -16.83 15.70
C PRO A 395 -7.08 -16.47 16.67
N VAL A 396 -8.23 -16.01 16.16
CA VAL A 396 -9.42 -15.61 16.95
C VAL A 396 -10.75 -16.04 16.31
N PHE A 397 -10.78 -16.35 15.02
CA PHE A 397 -11.94 -16.95 14.36
C PHE A 397 -11.88 -18.46 14.57
N THR A 398 -12.38 -18.91 15.72
CA THR A 398 -12.35 -20.32 16.14
C THR A 398 -13.27 -21.20 15.27
N GLU A 399 -13.09 -22.52 15.34
CA GLU A 399 -13.93 -23.49 14.64
C GLU A 399 -15.42 -23.30 15.00
N GLU A 400 -15.74 -23.07 16.27
CA GLU A 400 -17.12 -22.82 16.73
C GLU A 400 -17.71 -21.57 16.07
N ILE A 401 -16.94 -20.47 16.03
CA ILE A 401 -17.35 -19.21 15.38
C ILE A 401 -17.61 -19.44 13.89
N VAL A 402 -16.65 -20.05 13.18
CA VAL A 402 -16.75 -20.24 11.72
C VAL A 402 -17.91 -21.18 11.36
N LYS A 403 -18.10 -22.27 12.11
CA LYS A 403 -19.24 -23.17 11.94
C LYS A 403 -20.56 -22.46 12.22
N SER A 404 -20.64 -21.62 13.25
CA SER A 404 -21.83 -20.81 13.54
C SER A 404 -22.19 -19.92 12.34
N VAL A 405 -21.23 -19.23 11.73
CA VAL A 405 -21.48 -18.40 10.54
C VAL A 405 -21.96 -19.24 9.36
N ALA A 406 -21.39 -20.43 9.16
CA ALA A 406 -21.81 -21.37 8.12
C ALA A 406 -23.23 -21.93 8.31
N THR A 407 -23.79 -21.89 9.53
CA THR A 407 -25.20 -22.22 9.77
C THR A 407 -26.16 -21.08 9.39
N ASN A 408 -25.65 -19.84 9.34
CA ASN A 408 -26.45 -18.64 9.07
C ASN A 408 -26.44 -18.22 7.59
N ALA A 409 -25.51 -18.74 6.80
CA ALA A 409 -25.39 -18.46 5.37
C ALA A 409 -24.85 -19.69 4.62
N ALA A 410 -25.48 -20.03 3.49
CA ALA A 410 -25.05 -21.16 2.65
C ALA A 410 -23.62 -20.98 2.09
N ARG A 411 -23.23 -19.73 1.86
CA ARG A 411 -21.90 -19.32 1.38
C ARG A 411 -21.37 -18.22 2.31
N PRO A 412 -20.84 -18.56 3.50
CA PRO A 412 -20.43 -17.57 4.49
C PRO A 412 -19.19 -16.81 4.01
N ILE A 413 -19.15 -15.49 4.23
CA ILE A 413 -17.99 -14.66 3.87
C ILE A 413 -17.05 -14.60 5.08
N ILE A 414 -15.81 -15.09 4.96
CA ILE A 414 -14.83 -15.13 6.05
C ILE A 414 -13.54 -14.48 5.57
N PHE A 415 -13.28 -13.24 5.98
CA PHE A 415 -12.15 -12.43 5.53
C PHE A 415 -11.14 -12.22 6.67
N PRO A 416 -10.08 -13.04 6.79
CA PRO A 416 -9.00 -12.82 7.76
C PRO A 416 -7.94 -11.86 7.20
N LEU A 417 -8.07 -10.57 7.50
CA LEU A 417 -7.32 -9.49 6.82
C LEU A 417 -6.09 -9.00 7.58
N SER A 418 -5.86 -9.46 8.81
CA SER A 418 -4.68 -9.04 9.57
C SER A 418 -3.37 -9.56 8.98
N ASN A 419 -2.36 -8.69 8.97
CA ASN A 419 -1.00 -8.95 8.48
C ASN A 419 0.03 -8.89 9.62
N PRO A 420 1.15 -9.64 9.54
CA PRO A 420 1.45 -10.70 8.56
C PRO A 420 0.67 -11.99 8.83
N THR A 421 0.95 -13.08 8.09
CA THR A 421 0.32 -14.40 8.23
C THR A 421 0.16 -14.88 9.68
N SER A 422 1.14 -14.63 10.56
CA SER A 422 1.09 -15.01 11.98
C SER A 422 0.06 -14.24 12.81
N LYS A 423 -0.55 -13.20 12.26
CA LYS A 423 -1.60 -12.37 12.89
C LYS A 423 -2.98 -12.60 12.25
N SER A 424 -3.06 -13.47 11.25
CA SER A 424 -4.31 -13.80 10.57
C SER A 424 -5.33 -14.41 11.54
N GLU A 425 -6.58 -13.99 11.46
CA GLU A 425 -7.64 -14.38 12.40
C GLU A 425 -7.99 -15.88 12.31
N VAL A 426 -7.83 -16.48 11.14
CA VAL A 426 -7.96 -17.92 10.86
C VAL A 426 -7.14 -18.28 9.64
N MET A 427 -6.56 -19.48 9.63
CA MET A 427 -5.92 -20.02 8.44
C MET A 427 -6.99 -20.36 7.39
N PRO A 428 -6.88 -19.92 6.13
CA PRO A 428 -7.89 -20.21 5.11
C PRO A 428 -8.22 -21.70 4.95
N GLU A 429 -7.22 -22.58 5.08
CA GLU A 429 -7.40 -24.04 5.05
C GLU A 429 -8.38 -24.53 6.14
N ASP A 430 -8.24 -24.00 7.36
CA ASP A 430 -9.11 -24.34 8.48
C ASP A 430 -10.54 -23.85 8.23
N ALA A 431 -10.70 -22.61 7.77
CA ALA A 431 -12.00 -22.05 7.45
C ALA A 431 -12.69 -22.83 6.32
N TYR A 432 -11.98 -23.23 5.26
CA TYR A 432 -12.55 -24.10 4.24
C TYR A 432 -12.93 -25.48 4.79
N ARG A 433 -12.08 -26.09 5.62
CA ARG A 433 -12.37 -27.40 6.24
C ARG A 433 -13.61 -27.34 7.12
N TRP A 434 -13.71 -26.34 7.99
CA TRP A 434 -14.83 -26.18 8.92
C TRP A 434 -16.16 -25.83 8.25
N THR A 435 -16.11 -25.29 7.03
CA THR A 435 -17.29 -24.96 6.21
C THR A 435 -17.53 -25.92 5.05
N ASN A 436 -16.81 -27.05 4.99
CA ASN A 436 -16.91 -28.02 3.90
C ASN A 436 -16.70 -27.40 2.50
N GLY A 437 -15.81 -26.40 2.41
CA GLY A 437 -15.49 -25.66 1.19
C GLY A 437 -16.47 -24.54 0.83
N ALA A 438 -17.48 -24.26 1.67
CA ALA A 438 -18.50 -23.25 1.36
C ALA A 438 -18.04 -21.81 1.59
N ALA A 439 -17.07 -21.57 2.48
CA ALA A 439 -16.59 -20.23 2.81
C ALA A 439 -16.05 -19.49 1.58
N ILE A 440 -16.39 -18.21 1.47
CA ILE A 440 -15.78 -17.27 0.52
C ILE A 440 -14.71 -16.49 1.27
N ILE A 441 -13.45 -16.60 0.85
CA ILE A 441 -12.30 -16.09 1.60
C ILE A 441 -11.46 -15.14 0.75
N ALA A 442 -11.23 -13.94 1.31
CA ALA A 442 -10.12 -13.07 0.96
C ALA A 442 -9.28 -12.81 2.21
N SER A 443 -7.96 -13.00 2.13
CA SER A 443 -7.02 -12.74 3.22
C SER A 443 -6.19 -11.48 2.98
N GLY A 444 -5.59 -10.94 4.04
CA GLY A 444 -4.62 -9.83 3.92
C GLY A 444 -3.25 -10.30 3.42
N SER A 445 -2.77 -11.42 3.96
CA SER A 445 -1.50 -12.06 3.59
C SER A 445 -1.71 -13.17 2.55
N PRO A 446 -0.69 -13.55 1.76
CA PRO A 446 -0.80 -14.65 0.82
C PRO A 446 -0.84 -16.00 1.54
N PHE A 447 -1.65 -16.93 1.03
CA PHE A 447 -1.76 -18.31 1.52
C PHE A 447 -1.72 -19.31 0.36
N PRO A 448 -1.21 -20.53 0.59
CA PRO A 448 -1.25 -21.59 -0.41
C PRO A 448 -2.69 -22.03 -0.68
N ALA A 449 -2.90 -22.71 -1.81
CA ALA A 449 -4.17 -23.38 -2.09
C ALA A 449 -4.37 -24.58 -1.16
N SER A 450 -5.62 -24.85 -0.81
CA SER A 450 -6.04 -26.01 0.00
C SER A 450 -6.81 -27.01 -0.86
N THR A 451 -6.74 -28.29 -0.52
CA THR A 451 -7.55 -29.33 -1.18
C THR A 451 -8.63 -29.82 -0.23
N ILE A 452 -9.89 -29.54 -0.56
CA ILE A 452 -11.06 -29.88 0.27
C ILE A 452 -12.00 -30.73 -0.57
N ASN A 453 -12.31 -31.95 -0.12
CA ASN A 453 -13.17 -32.91 -0.83
C ASN A 453 -12.77 -33.15 -2.30
N GLY A 454 -11.45 -33.19 -2.57
CA GLY A 454 -10.93 -33.36 -3.93
C GLY A 454 -10.98 -32.11 -4.82
N LYS A 455 -11.47 -30.97 -4.32
CA LYS A 455 -11.42 -29.67 -5.01
C LYS A 455 -10.26 -28.83 -4.47
N THR A 456 -9.41 -28.33 -5.35
CA THR A 456 -8.41 -27.32 -5.00
C THR A 456 -9.06 -25.95 -4.95
N ILE A 457 -8.90 -25.24 -3.84
CA ILE A 457 -9.47 -23.91 -3.60
C ILE A 457 -8.33 -23.00 -3.13
N LYS A 458 -8.17 -21.85 -3.78
CA LYS A 458 -7.16 -20.85 -3.41
C LYS A 458 -7.88 -19.63 -2.82
N PRO A 459 -7.50 -19.17 -1.61
CA PRO A 459 -8.05 -17.93 -1.08
C PRO A 459 -7.62 -16.74 -1.93
N SER A 460 -8.53 -15.79 -2.12
CA SER A 460 -8.21 -14.50 -2.72
C SER A 460 -7.36 -13.67 -1.75
N GLN A 461 -6.64 -12.67 -2.25
CA GLN A 461 -5.87 -11.76 -1.40
C GLN A 461 -6.34 -10.31 -1.61
N GLY A 462 -6.83 -9.68 -0.55
CA GLY A 462 -7.17 -8.26 -0.53
C GLY A 462 -5.93 -7.39 -0.37
N ASN A 463 -5.05 -7.39 -1.37
CA ASN A 463 -3.77 -6.68 -1.32
C ASN A 463 -3.91 -5.22 -1.78
N ASN A 464 -3.52 -4.25 -0.95
CA ASN A 464 -3.59 -2.82 -1.29
C ASN A 464 -2.84 -2.46 -2.59
N LEU A 465 -1.89 -3.30 -3.05
CA LEU A 465 -1.21 -3.16 -4.34
C LEU A 465 -2.19 -2.98 -5.51
N TYR A 466 -3.40 -3.53 -5.45
CA TYR A 466 -4.40 -3.31 -6.50
C TYR A 466 -4.86 -1.85 -6.61
N VAL A 467 -4.80 -1.06 -5.53
CA VAL A 467 -5.47 0.25 -5.46
C VAL A 467 -4.49 1.41 -5.41
N PHE A 468 -3.61 1.46 -4.40
CA PHE A 468 -2.81 2.67 -4.17
C PHE A 468 -1.93 3.08 -5.36
N PRO A 469 -1.33 2.16 -6.16
CA PRO A 469 -0.53 2.57 -7.30
C PRO A 469 -1.35 3.34 -8.34
N GLY A 470 -2.52 2.81 -8.71
CA GLY A 470 -3.42 3.46 -9.66
C GLY A 470 -3.99 4.77 -9.11
N VAL A 471 -4.32 4.83 -7.82
CA VAL A 471 -4.79 6.06 -7.18
C VAL A 471 -3.71 7.14 -7.20
N GLY A 472 -2.49 6.84 -6.75
CA GLY A 472 -1.42 7.83 -6.75
C GLY A 472 -0.99 8.25 -8.16
N LEU A 473 -0.96 7.33 -9.14
CA LEU A 473 -0.73 7.68 -10.54
C LEU A 473 -1.81 8.63 -11.09
N GLY A 474 -3.10 8.28 -10.89
CA GLY A 474 -4.22 9.12 -11.33
C GLY A 474 -4.18 10.51 -10.69
N CYS A 475 -3.94 10.58 -9.38
CA CYS A 475 -3.81 11.83 -8.64
C CYS A 475 -2.57 12.65 -9.06
N ALA A 476 -1.43 12.02 -9.35
CA ALA A 476 -0.24 12.70 -9.85
C ALA A 476 -0.48 13.34 -11.23
N LEU A 477 -1.23 12.66 -12.10
CA LEU A 477 -1.54 13.15 -13.44
C LEU A 477 -2.61 14.26 -13.42
N VAL A 478 -3.72 14.07 -12.70
CA VAL A 478 -4.83 15.05 -12.66
C VAL A 478 -4.60 16.20 -11.68
N GLN A 479 -3.69 16.02 -10.73
CA GLN A 479 -3.29 17.01 -9.74
C GLN A 479 -4.49 17.64 -9.00
N PRO A 480 -5.40 16.84 -8.40
CA PRO A 480 -6.64 17.34 -7.84
C PRO A 480 -6.35 18.31 -6.69
N SER A 481 -7.19 19.29 -6.42
CA SER A 481 -6.94 20.23 -5.30
C SER A 481 -6.80 19.54 -3.93
N TYR A 482 -7.46 18.40 -3.76
CA TYR A 482 -7.37 17.50 -2.61
C TYR A 482 -7.87 16.09 -3.00
N ILE A 483 -7.76 15.08 -2.13
CA ILE A 483 -8.18 13.69 -2.44
C ILE A 483 -9.39 13.29 -1.58
N PRO A 484 -10.63 13.43 -2.08
CA PRO A 484 -11.83 12.95 -1.38
C PRO A 484 -11.99 11.44 -1.45
N ASP A 485 -12.80 10.88 -0.54
CA ASP A 485 -13.15 9.46 -0.54
C ASP A 485 -13.79 8.99 -1.87
N ASP A 486 -14.50 9.87 -2.58
CA ASP A 486 -15.08 9.60 -3.89
C ASP A 486 -14.07 9.06 -4.91
N LEU A 487 -12.82 9.55 -4.88
CA LEU A 487 -11.77 9.05 -5.79
C LEU A 487 -11.40 7.60 -5.45
N LEU A 488 -11.37 7.25 -4.16
CA LEU A 488 -11.07 5.90 -3.69
C LEU A 488 -12.24 4.94 -3.93
N VAL A 489 -13.47 5.44 -3.83
CA VAL A 489 -14.69 4.68 -4.20
C VAL A 489 -14.72 4.45 -5.71
N ALA A 490 -14.29 5.40 -6.54
CA ALA A 490 -14.13 5.20 -7.98
C ALA A 490 -13.07 4.13 -8.30
N ALA A 491 -11.92 4.17 -7.63
CA ALA A 491 -10.90 3.12 -7.73
C ALA A 491 -11.43 1.74 -7.32
N SER A 492 -12.18 1.67 -6.22
CA SER A 492 -12.80 0.43 -5.74
C SER A 492 -13.86 -0.12 -6.71
N ALA A 493 -14.69 0.76 -7.27
CA ALA A 493 -15.67 0.40 -8.29
C ALA A 493 -14.99 -0.15 -9.56
N CYS A 494 -13.89 0.47 -9.99
CA CYS A 494 -13.07 -0.03 -11.09
C CYS A 494 -12.58 -1.46 -10.79
N LEU A 495 -11.90 -1.66 -9.65
CA LEU A 495 -11.36 -2.96 -9.25
C LEU A 495 -12.45 -4.04 -9.14
N ASN A 496 -13.63 -3.71 -8.60
CA ASN A 496 -14.76 -4.62 -8.52
C ASN A 496 -15.17 -5.13 -9.92
N LEU A 497 -15.23 -4.23 -10.91
CA LEU A 497 -15.65 -4.53 -12.29
C LEU A 497 -14.57 -5.26 -13.10
N LEU A 498 -13.30 -5.16 -12.74
CA LEU A 498 -12.22 -5.89 -13.41
C LEU A 498 -12.21 -7.40 -13.13
N THR A 499 -12.94 -7.85 -12.10
CA THR A 499 -13.08 -9.28 -11.82
C THR A 499 -14.11 -9.88 -12.78
N THR A 500 -13.64 -10.71 -13.70
CA THR A 500 -14.43 -11.33 -14.78
C THR A 500 -15.39 -12.40 -14.26
N PRO A 501 -16.48 -12.72 -14.98
CA PRO A 501 -17.36 -13.84 -14.64
C PRO A 501 -16.62 -15.17 -14.45
N GLU A 502 -15.63 -15.47 -15.30
CA GLU A 502 -14.83 -16.70 -15.25
C GLU A 502 -14.00 -16.77 -13.96
N GLN A 503 -13.40 -15.65 -13.54
CA GLN A 503 -12.68 -15.56 -12.26
C GLN A 503 -13.64 -15.74 -11.08
N MET A 504 -14.83 -15.14 -11.16
CA MET A 504 -15.86 -15.30 -10.13
C MET A 504 -16.31 -16.76 -10.01
N GLU A 505 -16.49 -17.48 -11.13
CA GLU A 505 -16.78 -18.93 -11.14
C GLU A 505 -15.63 -19.75 -10.53
N ALA A 506 -14.39 -19.34 -10.77
CA ALA A 506 -13.19 -19.94 -10.20
C ALA A 506 -12.92 -19.57 -8.72
N GLU A 507 -13.90 -18.99 -8.02
CA GLU A 507 -13.80 -18.58 -6.61
C GLU A 507 -12.77 -17.47 -6.34
N GLN A 508 -12.42 -16.68 -7.36
CA GLN A 508 -11.54 -15.52 -7.25
C GLN A 508 -12.37 -14.23 -7.09
N LEU A 509 -11.91 -13.33 -6.21
CA LEU A 509 -12.60 -12.07 -5.89
C LEU A 509 -11.89 -10.83 -6.47
N TYR A 510 -10.72 -11.03 -7.06
CA TYR A 510 -9.84 -10.01 -7.63
C TYR A 510 -9.26 -10.52 -8.96
N PRO A 511 -8.90 -9.61 -9.90
CA PRO A 511 -8.15 -9.98 -11.10
C PRO A 511 -6.73 -10.46 -10.75
N PRO A 512 -6.03 -11.20 -11.63
CA PRO A 512 -4.67 -11.64 -11.38
C PRO A 512 -3.68 -10.46 -11.31
N LEU A 513 -2.57 -10.65 -10.59
CA LEU A 513 -1.56 -9.60 -10.37
C LEU A 513 -0.56 -9.45 -11.52
N ASP A 514 -0.53 -10.39 -12.47
CA ASP A 514 0.33 -10.28 -13.66
C ASP A 514 -0.09 -9.12 -14.58
N ASP A 515 -1.36 -8.69 -14.53
CA ASP A 515 -1.89 -7.52 -15.24
C ASP A 515 -1.84 -6.21 -14.43
N ILE A 516 -1.02 -6.13 -13.37
CA ILE A 516 -1.06 -5.01 -12.41
C ILE A 516 -0.85 -3.62 -13.03
N HIS A 517 -0.01 -3.51 -14.07
CA HIS A 517 0.21 -2.25 -14.80
C HIS A 517 -1.07 -1.75 -15.46
N ASN A 518 -1.82 -2.65 -16.11
CA ASN A 518 -3.06 -2.31 -16.79
C ASN A 518 -4.19 -2.06 -15.79
N ILE A 519 -4.27 -2.86 -14.72
CA ILE A 519 -5.20 -2.63 -13.61
C ILE A 519 -4.99 -1.22 -13.03
N SER A 520 -3.75 -0.84 -12.73
CA SER A 520 -3.40 0.49 -12.23
C SER A 520 -3.73 1.60 -13.22
N ALA A 521 -3.56 1.37 -14.53
CA ALA A 521 -3.90 2.35 -15.55
C ALA A 521 -5.42 2.59 -15.65
N LEU A 522 -6.22 1.53 -15.52
CA LEU A 522 -7.68 1.62 -15.51
C LEU A 522 -8.19 2.33 -14.24
N ILE A 523 -7.61 2.02 -13.09
CA ILE A 523 -7.92 2.73 -11.83
C ILE A 523 -7.53 4.20 -11.92
N ALA A 524 -6.33 4.51 -12.40
CA ALA A 524 -5.88 5.89 -12.58
C ALA A 524 -6.83 6.66 -13.52
N THR A 525 -7.32 6.01 -14.57
CA THR A 525 -8.30 6.59 -15.50
C THR A 525 -9.61 6.95 -14.78
N GLU A 526 -10.16 6.05 -13.96
CA GLU A 526 -11.38 6.31 -13.19
C GLU A 526 -11.18 7.41 -12.13
N VAL A 527 -10.00 7.46 -11.50
CA VAL A 527 -9.63 8.52 -10.55
C VAL A 527 -9.56 9.88 -11.25
N ILE A 528 -8.97 9.95 -12.44
CA ILE A 528 -8.92 11.17 -13.26
C ILE A 528 -10.35 11.60 -13.64
N MET A 529 -11.17 10.69 -14.14
CA MET A 529 -12.55 10.97 -14.53
C MET A 529 -13.39 11.47 -13.35
N GLU A 530 -13.27 10.83 -12.18
CA GLU A 530 -14.00 11.23 -10.99
C GLU A 530 -13.55 12.60 -10.48
N SER A 531 -12.24 12.88 -10.50
CA SER A 531 -11.70 14.21 -10.19
C SER A 531 -12.24 15.28 -11.13
N GLN A 532 -12.36 14.97 -12.42
CA GLN A 532 -12.93 15.86 -13.43
C GLN A 532 -14.43 16.08 -13.22
N ARG A 533 -15.18 15.03 -12.88
CA ARG A 533 -16.62 15.08 -12.57
C ARG A 533 -16.91 15.95 -11.34
N LEU A 534 -16.06 15.87 -10.32
CA LEU A 534 -16.15 16.69 -9.12
C LEU A 534 -15.65 18.13 -9.31
N GLY A 535 -15.05 18.44 -10.46
CA GLY A 535 -14.52 19.78 -10.77
C GLY A 535 -13.27 20.16 -9.98
N ILE A 536 -12.56 19.17 -9.42
CA ILE A 536 -11.37 19.39 -8.57
C ILE A 536 -10.06 19.14 -9.31
N ASP A 537 -10.09 18.80 -10.60
CA ASP A 537 -8.92 18.56 -11.45
C ASP A 537 -8.04 19.82 -11.59
N GLY A 538 -6.75 19.70 -11.26
CA GLY A 538 -5.77 20.78 -11.39
C GLY A 538 -5.10 20.83 -12.76
N ASN A 539 -4.83 19.67 -13.36
CA ASN A 539 -4.26 19.57 -14.69
C ASN A 539 -5.35 19.61 -15.78
N LYS A 540 -5.61 20.81 -16.29
CA LYS A 540 -6.64 21.05 -17.32
C LYS A 540 -6.25 20.57 -18.73
N ASN A 541 -5.02 20.10 -18.93
CA ASN A 541 -4.55 19.61 -20.22
C ASN A 541 -4.91 18.14 -20.49
N LEU A 542 -5.39 17.41 -19.46
CA LEU A 542 -5.84 16.04 -19.65
C LEU A 542 -7.13 15.98 -20.50
N PRO A 543 -7.27 14.96 -21.36
CA PRO A 543 -8.50 14.75 -22.11
C PRO A 543 -9.68 14.45 -21.16
N ARG A 544 -10.91 14.55 -21.70
CA ARG A 544 -12.17 14.27 -20.99
C ARG A 544 -12.75 12.90 -21.35
N GLU A 545 -12.45 12.40 -22.54
CA GLU A 545 -12.91 11.09 -23.00
C GLU A 545 -12.08 9.97 -22.36
N LYS A 546 -12.78 8.93 -21.87
CA LYS A 546 -12.18 7.84 -21.08
C LYS A 546 -11.04 7.14 -21.81
N GLU A 547 -11.23 6.83 -23.08
CA GLU A 547 -10.23 6.13 -23.91
C GLU A 547 -8.97 6.98 -24.11
N ALA A 548 -9.15 8.29 -24.29
CA ALA A 548 -8.04 9.22 -24.43
C ALA A 548 -7.29 9.43 -23.10
N ILE A 549 -8.01 9.44 -21.97
CA ILE A 549 -7.39 9.44 -20.63
C ILE A 549 -6.57 8.17 -20.44
N LEU A 550 -7.14 7.00 -20.73
CA LEU A 550 -6.43 5.73 -20.62
C LEU A 550 -5.18 5.68 -21.49
N ALA A 551 -5.24 6.19 -22.73
CA ALA A 551 -4.08 6.28 -23.61
C ALA A 551 -3.00 7.21 -23.02
N ALA A 552 -3.38 8.36 -22.46
CA ALA A 552 -2.45 9.28 -21.81
C ALA A 552 -1.81 8.66 -20.55
N VAL A 553 -2.60 7.96 -19.74
CA VAL A 553 -2.11 7.23 -18.56
C VAL A 553 -1.10 6.16 -18.97
N LYS A 554 -1.44 5.29 -19.93
CA LYS A 554 -0.53 4.25 -20.43
C LYS A 554 0.76 4.84 -21.01
N ALA A 555 0.67 5.96 -21.71
CA ALA A 555 1.84 6.66 -22.25
C ALA A 555 2.74 7.25 -21.16
N SER A 556 2.23 7.53 -19.96
CA SER A 556 3.04 8.00 -18.83
C SER A 556 3.64 6.88 -17.99
N GLN A 557 3.26 5.61 -18.22
CA GLN A 557 3.81 4.47 -17.48
C GLN A 557 5.23 4.15 -17.96
N TRP A 558 6.18 4.27 -17.04
CA TRP A 558 7.55 3.83 -17.19
C TRP A 558 7.64 2.30 -17.24
N VAL A 559 8.51 1.81 -18.11
CA VAL A 559 8.86 0.39 -18.24
C VAL A 559 10.38 0.27 -18.12
N PRO A 560 10.89 -0.69 -17.32
CA PRO A 560 12.33 -0.87 -17.16
C PRO A 560 12.97 -1.29 -18.48
N HIS A 561 13.75 -0.39 -19.05
CA HIS A 561 14.63 -0.66 -20.18
C HIS A 561 15.86 0.23 -20.09
N TYR A 562 16.93 -0.13 -20.79
CA TYR A 562 18.08 0.74 -20.96
C TYR A 562 17.87 1.61 -22.20
N PRO A 563 17.58 2.92 -22.07
CA PRO A 563 17.43 3.79 -23.23
C PRO A 563 18.74 3.91 -24.00
N ALA A 564 18.69 4.31 -25.28
CA ALA A 564 19.90 4.47 -26.08
C ALA A 564 20.87 5.50 -25.46
N GLU A 565 20.32 6.65 -25.05
CA GLU A 565 21.08 7.70 -24.37
C GLU A 565 20.99 7.54 -22.84
N LEU A 566 22.08 7.85 -22.12
CA LEU A 566 22.11 7.74 -20.66
C LEU A 566 21.22 8.77 -19.96
N GLN A 567 21.07 9.95 -20.55
CA GLN A 567 20.29 11.03 -19.94
C GLN A 567 18.80 10.69 -19.87
N ASP A 568 18.31 9.85 -20.78
CA ASP A 568 16.91 9.42 -20.81
C ASP A 568 16.58 8.45 -19.66
N CYS A 569 17.57 7.88 -18.97
CA CYS A 569 17.33 7.10 -17.75
C CYS A 569 16.76 7.95 -16.59
N LEU A 570 16.80 9.28 -16.70
CA LEU A 570 16.36 10.22 -15.66
C LEU A 570 15.04 10.93 -16.00
N ARG A 571 14.47 10.69 -17.20
CA ARG A 571 13.35 11.47 -17.74
C ARG A 571 11.99 10.89 -17.38
#